data_AF-A0A957U6L7-F1
#
_entry.id   AF-A0A957U6L7-F1
#
_cell.length_a   1.000
_cell.length_b   1.000
_cell.length_c   1.000
_cell.angle_alpha   90.00
_cell.angle_beta   90.00
_cell.angle_gamma   90.00
#
_symmetry.space_group_name_H-M   'P 1'
#
loop_
_entity.id
_entity.type
_entity.pdbx_description
1 polymer ?
#
loop_
_entity_poly.entity_id
_entity_poly.type
_entity_poly.pdbx_seq_one_letter_code
_entity_poly.pdbx_strand_id
1 'polypeptide(L)' 'FLIWQAAYAEYYTTPTYWPDFDEVELDKAFVEFSRRERRFGRVLNK' A
#
# COMPACT_ATOMS: atom_id res chain seq x y z
N PHE A 1 5.11 2.58 12.34
CA PHE A 1 4.49 3.90 12.57
C PHE A 1 2.97 3.76 12.41
N LEU A 2 2.15 4.67 12.99
CA LEU A 2 0.67 4.70 12.87
C LEU A 2 -0.04 3.35 13.10
N ILE A 3 0.28 2.67 14.20
CA ILE A 3 -0.23 1.31 14.48
C ILE A 3 -1.77 1.28 14.47
N TRP A 4 -2.41 2.26 15.11
CA TRP A 4 -3.87 2.30 15.19
C TRP A 4 -4.50 2.77 13.88
N GLN A 5 -3.97 3.84 13.28
CA GLN A 5 -4.54 4.45 12.08
C GLN A 5 -4.35 3.57 10.84
N ALA A 6 -3.28 2.77 10.79
CA ALA A 6 -2.94 1.91 9.65
C ALA A 6 -3.55 0.50 9.74
N ALA A 7 -4.47 0.22 10.67
CA ALA A 7 -5.02 -1.11 10.91
C ALA A 7 -5.61 -1.79 9.65
N TYR A 8 -6.14 -1.00 8.71
CA TYR A 8 -6.65 -1.46 7.41
C TYR A 8 -6.01 -0.73 6.22
N ALA A 9 -4.87 -0.08 6.45
CA ALA A 9 -4.09 0.52 5.38
C ALA A 9 -3.34 -0.57 4.62
N GLU A 10 -3.07 -0.31 3.35
CA GLU A 10 -2.24 -1.18 2.54
C GLU A 10 -0.78 -0.81 2.72
N TYR A 11 0.07 -1.82 2.85
CA TYR A 11 1.50 -1.63 2.96
C TYR A 11 2.15 -1.80 1.58
N TYR A 12 2.79 -0.73 1.12
CA TYR A 12 3.70 -0.71 -0.02
C TYR A 12 5.13 -0.67 0.47
N THR A 13 5.98 -1.53 -0.08
CA THR A 13 7.40 -1.59 0.25
C THR A 13 8.19 -1.58 -1.05
N THR A 14 9.21 -0.73 -1.14
CA THR A 14 10.08 -0.59 -2.32
C THR A 14 11.54 -0.82 -1.93
N PRO A 15 12.37 -1.39 -2.82
CA PRO A 15 13.82 -1.45 -2.61
C PRO A 15 14.49 -0.06 -2.72
N THR A 16 13.79 0.95 -3.26
CA THR A 16 14.31 2.31 -3.42
C THR A 16 14.59 2.96 -2.07
N TYR A 17 15.79 3.52 -1.91
CA TYR A 17 16.15 4.25 -0.70
C TYR A 17 15.45 5.60 -0.65
N TRP A 18 15.22 6.10 0.57
CA TRP A 18 14.49 7.36 0.78
C TRP A 18 15.03 8.57 0.01
N PRO A 19 16.37 8.79 -0.11
CA PRO A 19 16.89 9.91 -0.90
C PRO A 19 16.60 9.82 -2.40
N ASP A 20 16.38 8.61 -2.91
CA ASP A 20 16.14 8.32 -4.33
C ASP A 20 14.64 8.17 -4.65
N PHE A 21 13.76 8.35 -3.65
CA PHE A 21 12.33 8.21 -3.82
C PHE A 21 11.72 9.49 -4.43
N ASP A 22 11.28 9.40 -5.68
CA ASP A 22 10.77 10.51 -6.48
C ASP A 22 9.27 10.35 -6.87
N GLU A 23 8.79 11.22 -7.75
CA GLU A 23 7.40 11.20 -8.25
C GLU A 23 7.06 9.90 -8.99
N VAL A 24 8.03 9.32 -9.70
CA VAL A 24 7.83 8.07 -10.45
C VAL A 24 7.67 6.89 -9.49
N GLU A 25 8.44 6.85 -8.40
CA GLU A 25 8.27 5.85 -7.35
C GLU A 25 6.94 6.00 -6.60
N LEU A 26 6.46 7.24 -6.43
CA LEU A 26 5.13 7.49 -5.88
C LEU A 26 4.01 6.98 -6.79
N ASP A 27 4.11 7.20 -8.10
CA ASP A 27 3.14 6.69 -9.08
C ASP A 27 3.09 5.16 -9.07
N LYS A 28 4.24 4.49 -8.93
CA LYS A 28 4.30 3.02 -8.77
C LYS A 28 3.53 2.57 -7.52
N ALA A 29 3.64 3.30 -6.42
CA ALA A 29 2.91 3.02 -5.18
C ALA A 29 1.39 3.16 -5.40
N PHE A 30 0.92 4.19 -6.11
CA PHE A 30 -0.50 4.37 -6.41
C PHE A 30 -1.04 3.27 -7.34
N VAL A 31 -0.28 2.89 -8.36
CA VAL A 31 -0.67 1.79 -9.24
C VAL A 31 -0.78 0.48 -8.44
N GLU A 32 0.15 0.22 -7.52
CA GLU A 32 0.09 -0.97 -6.68
C GLU A 32 -1.12 -0.96 -5.73
N PHE A 33 -1.38 0.19 -5.08
CA PHE A 33 -2.55 0.40 -4.25
C PHE A 33 -3.86 0.14 -5.01
N SER A 34 -3.97 0.64 -6.25
CA SER A 34 -5.20 0.49 -7.06
C SER A 34 -5.53 -0.96 -7.43
N ARG A 35 -4.55 -1.87 -7.39
CA ARG A 35 -4.73 -3.29 -7.73
C ARG A 35 -5.26 -4.13 -6.59
N ARG A 36 -5.20 -3.63 -5.36
CA ARG A 36 -5.58 -4.37 -4.16
C ARG A 36 -7.04 -4.09 -3.82
N GLU A 37 -7.76 -5.15 -3.49
CA GLU A 37 -9.17 -5.04 -3.14
C GLU A 37 -9.34 -5.15 -1.62
N ARG A 38 -9.84 -4.07 -1.01
CA ARG A 38 -10.04 -4.00 0.43
C ARG A 38 -11.27 -4.78 0.84
N ARG A 39 -11.07 -5.80 1.68
CA ARG A 39 -12.15 -6.70 2.12
C ARG A 39 -12.89 -6.25 3.37
N PHE A 40 -12.32 -5.35 4.18
CA PHE A 40 -12.95 -4.79 5.40
C PHE A 40 -13.67 -5.84 6.29
N GLY A 41 -13.06 -7.02 6.49
CA GLY A 41 -13.66 -8.10 7.28
C GLY A 41 -14.58 -9.07 6.51
N ARG A 42 -14.71 -8.92 5.19
CA ARG A 42 -15.37 -9.92 4.32
C ARG A 42 -14.46 -11.13 4.11
N VAL A 43 -15.00 -12.32 4.35
CA VAL A 43 -14.37 -13.58 3.96
C VAL A 43 -14.77 -13.84 2.51
N LEU A 44 -13.80 -14.06 1.61
CA LEU A 44 -14.14 -14.53 0.27
C LEU A 44 -14.67 -15.95 0.39
N ASN A 45 -15.96 -16.14 0.11
CA ASN A 45 -16.49 -17.47 -0.14
C ASN A 45 -15.85 -17.98 -1.44
N LYS A 46 -15.12 -19.09 -1.32
CA LYS A 46 -14.63 -19.87 -2.46
C LYS A 46 -15.75 -20.75 -3.01
#